data_AF-I3IL17-F1
#
_entry.id   AF-I3IL17-F1
#
_cell.length_a   1.000
_cell.length_b   1.000
_cell.length_c   1.000
_cell.angle_alpha   90.00
_cell.angle_beta   90.00
_cell.angle_gamma   90.00
#
_symmetry.space_group_name_H-M   'P 1'
#
loop_
_entity.id
_entity.type
_entity.pdbx_description
1 polymer ?
#
loop_
_entity_poly.entity_id
_entity_poly.type
_entity_poly.pdbx_seq_one_letter_code
_entity_poly.pdbx_strand_id
1 'polypeptide(L)' 'MKSKAELAKSDVLHVDETSINKNGDRYWLHSASNSRWTYFFPHQKRGTEAMDSIGILPQFLGILCHDL' A
#
# COMPACT_ATOMS: atom_id res chain seq x y z
N MET A 1 -7.29 -8.82 -8.61
CA MET A 1 -7.61 -7.39 -8.82
C MET A 1 -6.56 -6.78 -9.74
N LYS A 2 -6.97 -6.16 -10.84
CA LYS A 2 -6.06 -5.63 -11.88
C LYS A 2 -5.10 -4.56 -11.34
N SER A 3 -5.58 -3.68 -10.46
CA SER A 3 -4.80 -2.60 -9.85
C SER A 3 -3.52 -3.06 -9.14
N LYS A 4 -3.59 -4.14 -8.33
CA LYS A 4 -2.40 -4.66 -7.60
C LYS A 4 -1.29 -5.12 -8.54
N ALA A 5 -1.67 -5.83 -9.60
CA ALA A 5 -0.73 -6.36 -10.58
C ALA A 5 -0.09 -5.23 -11.40
N GLU A 6 -0.83 -4.17 -11.70
CA GLU A 6 -0.28 -2.98 -12.39
C GLU A 6 0.61 -2.14 -11.48
N LEU A 7 0.30 -2.06 -10.18
CA LEU A 7 1.15 -1.41 -9.18
C LEU A 7 2.47 -2.17 -8.97
N ALA A 8 2.43 -3.50 -8.92
CA ALA A 8 3.63 -4.33 -8.78
C ALA A 8 4.59 -4.24 -9.99
N LYS A 9 4.05 -3.96 -11.18
CA LYS A 9 4.83 -3.75 -12.42
C LYS A 9 5.31 -2.32 -12.64
N SER A 10 4.97 -1.41 -11.74
CA SER A 10 5.35 -0.01 -11.86
C SER A 10 6.86 0.15 -11.63
N ASP A 11 7.48 1.14 -12.28
CA ASP A 11 8.88 1.47 -12.00
C ASP A 11 9.03 2.24 -10.69
N VAL A 12 8.01 3.03 -10.34
CA VAL A 12 7.93 3.80 -9.09
C VAL A 12 6.61 3.48 -8.40
N LEU A 13 6.68 3.20 -7.11
CA LEU A 13 5.52 2.98 -6.26
C LEU A 13 5.60 3.92 -5.07
N HIS A 14 4.57 4.75 -4.92
CA HIS A 14 4.40 5.63 -3.77
C HIS A 14 3.56 4.91 -2.73
N VAL A 15 4.11 4.78 -1.53
CA VAL A 15 3.43 4.16 -0.39
C VAL A 15 3.30 5.16 0.75
N ASP A 16 2.11 5.16 1.36
CA ASP A 16 1.78 6.03 2.49
C ASP A 16 0.94 5.25 3.52
N GLU A 17 1.01 5.68 4.78
CA GLU A 17 0.34 5.06 5.91
C GLU A 17 -0.32 6.13 6.79
N THR A 18 -1.65 6.11 6.87
CA THR A 18 -2.38 7.04 7.75
C THR A 18 -3.30 6.31 8.72
N SER A 19 -3.42 6.79 9.95
CA SER A 19 -4.33 6.19 10.93
C SER A 19 -5.77 6.56 10.62
N ILE A 20 -6.65 5.57 10.52
CA ILE A 20 -8.08 5.73 10.35
C ILE A 20 -8.85 5.15 11.53
N ASN A 21 -10.04 5.70 11.81
CA ASN A 21 -10.98 5.09 12.73
C ASN A 21 -11.95 4.22 11.95
N LYS A 22 -12.05 2.94 12.31
CA LYS A 22 -13.03 2.01 11.76
C LYS A 22 -13.88 1.47 12.92
N ASN A 23 -15.13 1.94 13.01
CA ASN A 23 -16.09 1.53 14.03
C ASN A 23 -15.60 1.67 15.49
N GLY A 24 -14.80 2.68 15.78
CA GLY A 24 -14.24 2.91 17.12
C GLY A 24 -12.82 2.36 17.29
N ASP A 25 -12.38 1.45 16.43
CA ASP A 25 -11.04 0.87 16.47
C ASP A 25 -10.04 1.67 15.62
N ARG A 26 -8.80 1.77 16.09
CA ARG A 26 -7.70 2.39 15.33
C ARG A 26 -7.14 1.38 14.33
N TYR A 27 -7.23 1.74 13.05
CA TYR A 27 -6.64 1.02 11.93
C TYR A 27 -5.59 1.90 11.24
N TRP A 28 -4.72 1.26 10.48
CA TRP A 28 -3.80 1.91 9.55
C TRP A 28 -4.33 1.71 8.14
N LEU A 29 -4.58 2.82 7.45
CA LEU A 29 -4.89 2.82 6.03
C LEU A 29 -3.59 2.90 5.25
N HIS A 30 -3.31 1.82 4.56
CA HIS A 30 -2.17 1.64 3.70
C HIS A 30 -2.54 2.05 2.28
N SER A 31 -1.79 3.00 1.71
CA SER A 31 -1.97 3.44 0.33
C SER A 31 -0.78 2.98 -0.50
N ALA A 32 -1.06 2.49 -1.71
CA ALA A 32 -0.07 2.19 -2.74
C ALA A 32 -0.54 2.80 -4.05
N SER A 33 0.29 3.65 -4.66
CA SER A 33 -0.09 4.37 -5.86
C SER A 33 1.04 4.56 -6.87
N ASN A 34 0.64 4.69 -8.13
CA ASN A 34 1.49 5.14 -9.22
C ASN A 34 0.71 6.17 -10.06
N SER A 35 1.27 6.56 -11.21
CA SER A 35 0.67 7.57 -12.09
C SER A 35 -0.74 7.24 -12.61
N ARG A 36 -1.21 5.98 -12.49
CA ARG A 36 -2.49 5.51 -13.05
C ARG A 36 -3.40 4.80 -12.07
N TRP A 37 -2.85 4.23 -11.00
CA TRP A 37 -3.56 3.38 -10.07
C TRP A 37 -3.32 3.80 -8.63
N THR A 38 -4.37 3.68 -7.82
CA THR A 38 -4.30 3.87 -6.38
C THR A 38 -5.02 2.70 -5.72
N TYR A 39 -4.41 2.14 -4.68
CA TYR A 39 -4.95 1.03 -3.92
C TYR A 39 -4.87 1.34 -2.44
N PHE A 40 -6.02 1.25 -1.77
CA PHE A 40 -6.15 1.47 -0.34
C PHE A 40 -6.43 0.16 0.39
N PHE A 41 -5.80 -0.03 1.55
CA PHE A 41 -5.94 -1.23 2.35
C PHE A 41 -5.96 -0.91 3.85
N PRO A 42 -7.11 -1.07 4.53
CA PRO A 42 -7.15 -0.92 5.98
C PRO A 42 -6.58 -2.17 6.66
N HIS A 43 -5.60 -1.99 7.54
CA HIS A 43 -4.97 -3.06 8.30
C HIS A 43 -4.73 -2.63 9.77
N GLN A 44 -4.72 -3.57 10.71
CA GLN A 44 -4.53 -3.23 12.13
C GLN A 44 -3.09 -2.90 12.47
N LYS A 45 -2.14 -3.45 11.72
CA LYS A 45 -0.70 -3.22 11.90
C LYS A 45 -0.18 -2.20 10.89
N ARG A 46 0.82 -1.44 11.34
CA ARG A 46 1.66 -0.56 10.53
C ARG A 46 2.85 -1.34 9.95
N GLY A 47 3.36 -0.89 8.81
CA GLY A 47 4.63 -1.31 8.25
C GLY A 47 4.50 -2.31 7.11
N THR A 48 5.66 -2.79 6.67
CA THR A 48 5.83 -3.74 5.57
C THR A 48 4.99 -5.00 5.72
N GLU A 49 4.69 -5.48 6.94
CA GLU A 49 3.79 -6.63 7.16
C GLU A 49 2.42 -6.45 6.49
N ALA A 50 1.87 -5.23 6.51
CA ALA A 50 0.58 -4.97 5.90
C ALA A 50 0.67 -4.98 4.38
N MET A 51 1.70 -4.35 3.81
CA MET A 51 1.91 -4.30 2.36
C MET A 51 2.33 -5.65 1.76
N ASP A 52 3.07 -6.46 2.52
CA ASP A 52 3.37 -7.85 2.18
C ASP A 52 2.08 -8.66 2.13
N SER A 53 1.19 -8.45 3.10
CA SER A 53 -0.15 -9.07 3.12
C SER A 53 -1.04 -8.62 1.95
N ILE A 54 -0.85 -7.40 1.41
CA ILE A 54 -1.55 -6.92 0.21
C ILE A 54 -1.09 -7.64 -1.06
N GLY A 55 0.16 -8.14 -1.06
CA GLY A 55 0.77 -8.87 -2.18
C GLY A 55 1.27 -7.97 -3.31
N ILE A 56 1.51 -6.67 -3.05
CA ILE A 56 2.11 -5.74 -4.03
C ILE A 56 3.63 -5.67 -3.83
N LEU A 57 4.08 -5.43 -2.59
CA LEU A 57 5.51 -5.33 -2.23
C LEU A 57 6.34 -6.55 -2.62
N PRO A 58 5.91 -7.80 -2.36
CA PRO A 58 6.73 -8.99 -2.65
C PRO A 58 7.04 -9.17 -4.14
N GLN A 59 6.30 -8.50 -5.03
CA GLN A 59 6.46 -8.57 -6.48
C GLN A 59 7.01 -7.28 -7.08
N PHE A 60 7.22 -6.25 -6.25
CA PHE A 60 7.67 -4.94 -6.69
C PHE A 60 9.19 -4.88 -6.71
N LEU A 61 9.78 -4.60 -7.88
CA LEU A 61 11.23 -4.54 -8.10
C LEU A 61 11.73 -3.12 -8.44
N GLY A 62 10.83 -2.13 -8.39
CA GLY A 62 11.12 -0.74 -8.73
C GLY A 62 11.58 0.09 -7.54
N ILE A 63 11.48 1.40 -7.70
CA ILE A 63 11.79 2.38 -6.67
C ILE A 63 10.57 2.56 -5.77
N LEU A 64 10.73 2.23 -4.50
CA LEU A 64 9.70 2.45 -3.49
C LEU A 64 9.94 3.79 -2.81
N CYS A 65 9.00 4.71 -3.00
CA CYS A 65 9.02 6.01 -2.36
C CYS A 65 8.02 5.97 -1.20
N HIS A 66 8.54 6.04 0.03
CA HIS A 66 7.73 6.10 1.23
C HIS A 66 7.77 7.53 1.77
N ASP A 67 6.61 8.14 1.96
CA ASP A 67 6.50 9.45 2.59
C ASP A 67 6.66 9.24 4.11
N LEU A 68 7.91 9.18 4.57
CA LEU A 68 8.31 9.16 5.99
C LEU A 68 9.46 10.12 6.24
#